data_AF-A0A497KZJ7-F1
#
_entry.id   AF-A0A497KZJ7-F1
#
_cell.length_a   1.000
_cell.length_b   1.000
_cell.length_c   1.000
_cell.angle_alpha   90.00
_cell.angle_beta   90.00
_cell.angle_gamma   90.00
#
_symmetry.space_group_name_H-M   'P 1'
#
loop_
_entity.id
_entity.type
_entity.pdbx_description
1 polymer ?
#
loop_
_entity_poly.entity_id
_entity_poly.type
_entity_poly.pdbx_seq_one_letter_code
_entity_poly.pdbx_strand_id
1 'polypeptide(L)'
;MWVADEFCSTLDRDTARIVAFSTQKLARRMGKGLMVATAHPDLVEDLGPSILILKGLGPDVEVRYGPNRPVGECSILREVGFRLLPPGRPELKPLRREALRLVERWHYRGRRPPFKHLVVAERRGRIVGVAVLSWPYLHCWGRRRFFTRGLTGPEMNRWAWCVSRIVVHPLYRGIGLGRRLLSEALRLGGKPYVELVAVMARYNPFAEKAGMVKVCEKEPDKAVLRALEAIEDLGLDRRLMGSEVYLTGRISGMDAGALGELRKILSG
;
A
#
# COMPACT_ATOMS: atom_id res chain seq x y z
N MET A 1 8.57 26.35 -10.26
CA MET A 1 8.43 26.56 -8.81
C MET A 1 6.97 26.34 -8.45
N TRP A 2 6.67 25.78 -7.28
CA TRP A 2 5.32 25.66 -6.74
C TRP A 2 5.15 26.67 -5.62
N VAL A 3 4.03 27.37 -5.61
CA VAL A 3 3.68 28.37 -4.60
C VAL A 3 2.31 28.00 -4.06
N ALA A 4 2.18 27.95 -2.74
CA ALA A 4 0.91 27.71 -2.07
C ALA A 4 0.73 28.72 -0.93
N ASP A 5 -0.31 29.54 -1.05
CA ASP A 5 -0.76 30.40 0.03
C ASP A 5 -1.74 29.64 0.94
N GLU A 6 -1.86 30.08 2.18
CA GLU A 6 -2.67 29.45 3.24
C GLU A 6 -2.45 27.94 3.37
N PHE A 7 -1.21 27.49 3.17
CA PHE A 7 -0.87 26.08 3.07
C PHE A 7 -1.25 25.31 4.35
N CYS A 8 -2.17 24.35 4.17
CA CYS A 8 -2.75 23.53 5.23
C CYS A 8 -3.37 24.35 6.39
N SER A 9 -3.87 25.56 6.14
CA SER A 9 -4.49 26.42 7.17
C SER A 9 -5.76 25.80 7.76
N THR A 10 -6.58 25.15 6.93
CA THR A 10 -7.90 24.60 7.25
C THR A 10 -7.92 23.10 7.59
N LEU A 11 -6.79 22.41 7.44
CA LEU A 11 -6.71 20.96 7.68
C LEU A 11 -6.65 20.64 9.18
N ASP A 12 -7.02 19.43 9.59
CA ASP A 12 -6.61 18.96 10.92
C ASP A 12 -5.07 18.84 10.99
N ARG A 13 -4.50 18.97 12.19
CA ARG A 13 -3.04 19.08 12.36
C ARG A 13 -2.27 17.83 11.95
N ASP A 14 -2.88 16.64 12.10
CA ASP A 14 -2.23 15.40 11.67
C ASP A 14 -2.20 15.32 10.13
N THR A 15 -3.33 15.62 9.47
CA THR A 15 -3.39 15.68 8.01
C THR A 15 -2.45 16.75 7.46
N ALA A 16 -2.38 17.93 8.10
CA ALA A 16 -1.50 19.03 7.69
C ALA A 16 -0.02 18.59 7.66
N ARG A 17 0.46 17.91 8.72
CA ARG A 17 1.82 17.37 8.79
C ARG A 17 2.10 16.29 7.74
N ILE A 18 1.12 15.42 7.48
CA ILE A 18 1.24 14.37 6.47
C ILE A 18 1.29 14.96 5.05
N VAL A 19 0.48 15.98 4.77
CA VAL A 19 0.48 16.72 3.51
C VAL A 19 1.77 17.51 3.35
N ALA A 20 2.26 18.18 4.40
CA ALA A 20 3.56 18.85 4.42
C ALA A 20 4.70 17.90 4.03
N PHE A 21 4.81 16.76 4.73
CA PHE A 21 5.83 15.75 4.45
C PHE A 21 5.72 15.18 3.02
N SER A 22 4.51 14.90 2.57
CA SER A 22 4.28 14.32 1.24
C SER A 22 4.58 15.33 0.13
N THR A 23 4.21 16.59 0.33
CA THR A 23 4.41 17.69 -0.63
C THR A 23 5.90 17.99 -0.79
N GLN A 24 6.67 18.15 0.30
CA GLN A 24 8.12 18.39 0.18
C GLN A 24 8.81 17.21 -0.52
N LYS A 25 8.44 15.98 -0.17
CA LYS A 25 9.01 14.77 -0.76
C LYS A 25 8.74 14.69 -2.26
N LEU A 26 7.54 15.10 -2.68
CA LEU A 26 7.17 15.12 -4.10
C LEU A 26 7.89 16.23 -4.86
N ALA A 27 7.89 17.46 -4.33
CA ALA A 27 8.58 18.60 -4.93
C ALA A 27 10.06 18.29 -5.17
N ARG A 28 10.73 17.73 -4.16
CA ARG A 28 12.14 17.32 -4.24
C ARG A 28 12.38 16.22 -5.27
N ARG A 29 11.53 15.18 -5.30
CA ARG A 29 11.62 14.11 -6.29
C ARG A 29 11.49 14.64 -7.72
N MET A 30 10.66 15.66 -7.92
CA MET A 30 10.42 16.27 -9.23
C MET A 30 11.42 17.39 -9.58
N GLY A 31 12.41 17.67 -8.71
CA GLY A 31 13.34 18.78 -8.89
C GLY A 31 12.66 20.15 -8.91
N LYS A 32 11.52 20.31 -8.21
CA LYS A 32 10.77 21.56 -8.13
C LYS A 32 11.07 22.28 -6.81
N GLY A 33 11.27 23.60 -6.87
CA GLY A 33 11.23 24.46 -5.70
C GLY A 33 9.80 24.61 -5.18
N LEU A 34 9.65 24.68 -3.85
CA LEU A 34 8.38 24.80 -3.14
C LEU A 34 8.44 26.03 -2.21
N MET A 35 7.51 26.95 -2.37
CA MET A 35 7.27 28.09 -1.50
C MET A 35 5.89 27.92 -0.88
N VAL A 36 5.81 27.98 0.45
CA VAL A 36 4.55 27.85 1.19
C VAL A 36 4.42 28.99 2.18
N ALA A 37 3.24 29.61 2.21
CA ALA A 37 2.85 30.54 3.26
C ALA A 37 1.83 29.83 4.17
N THR A 38 2.05 29.87 5.48
CA THR A 38 1.14 29.23 6.45
C THR A 38 1.18 29.98 7.77
N ALA A 39 0.03 30.04 8.46
CA ALA A 39 -0.07 30.61 9.80
C ALA A 39 0.36 29.63 10.90
N HIS A 40 0.69 28.38 10.54
CA HIS A 40 0.95 27.30 11.49
C HIS A 40 2.43 26.91 11.54
N PRO A 41 3.12 27.09 12.68
CA PRO A 41 4.55 26.77 12.78
C PRO A 41 4.84 25.26 12.88
N ASP A 42 3.83 24.43 13.08
CA ASP A 42 3.99 22.99 13.34
C ASP A 42 4.34 22.15 12.11
N LEU A 43 4.40 22.76 10.92
CA LEU A 43 4.73 22.11 9.66
C LEU A 43 6.22 22.18 9.30
N VAL A 44 7.01 22.99 10.01
CA VAL A 44 8.42 23.25 9.68
C VAL A 44 9.23 21.95 9.63
N GLU A 45 9.03 21.06 10.60
CA GLU A 45 9.74 19.78 10.66
C GLU A 45 9.43 18.87 9.47
N ASP A 46 8.15 18.78 9.08
CA ASP A 46 7.72 17.90 7.99
C ASP A 46 7.98 18.50 6.61
N LEU A 47 8.02 19.83 6.49
CA LEU A 47 8.40 20.54 5.26
C LEU A 47 9.92 20.52 5.03
N GLY A 48 10.72 20.64 6.09
CA GLY A 48 12.18 20.77 6.02
C GLY A 48 12.63 21.87 5.06
N PRO A 49 12.23 23.14 5.28
CA PRO A 49 12.58 24.24 4.40
C PRO A 49 14.08 24.57 4.47
N SER A 50 14.67 24.94 3.33
CA SER A 50 16.03 25.51 3.30
C SER A 50 16.03 27.02 3.60
N ILE A 51 14.87 27.67 3.51
CA ILE A 51 14.65 29.07 3.86
C ILE A 51 13.35 29.14 4.66
N LEU A 52 13.43 29.55 5.91
CA LEU A 52 12.29 29.78 6.77
C LEU A 52 12.16 31.28 7.04
N ILE A 53 11.03 31.85 6.65
CA ILE A 53 10.69 33.26 6.91
C ILE A 53 9.62 33.27 8.00
N LEU A 54 9.92 33.86 9.14
CA LEU A 54 8.99 34.05 10.25
C LEU A 54 8.53 35.51 10.23
N LYS A 55 7.24 35.72 10.02
CA LYS A 55 6.62 37.04 10.06
C LYS A 55 6.07 37.31 11.46
N GLY A 56 6.63 38.31 12.15
CA GLY A 56 6.14 38.81 13.44
C GLY A 56 5.09 39.91 13.27
N LEU A 57 4.92 40.77 14.28
CA LEU A 57 4.01 41.93 14.20
C LEU A 57 4.65 43.09 13.41
N GLY A 58 3.83 43.90 12.73
CA GLY A 58 4.31 45.11 12.04
C GLY A 58 5.46 44.84 11.05
N PRO A 59 6.63 45.48 11.19
CA PRO A 59 7.79 45.25 10.31
C PRO A 59 8.62 44.01 10.67
N ASP A 60 8.34 43.30 11.76
CA ASP A 60 9.19 42.21 12.25
C ASP A 60 9.22 41.03 11.27
N VAL A 61 10.44 40.68 10.84
CA VAL A 61 10.73 39.55 9.96
C VAL A 61 12.03 38.91 10.42
N GLU A 62 12.02 37.60 10.62
CA GLU A 62 13.22 36.79 10.84
C GLU A 62 13.39 35.82 9.67
N VAL A 63 14.60 35.73 9.10
CA VAL A 63 14.92 34.79 8.02
C VAL A 63 16.01 33.83 8.48
N ARG A 64 15.72 32.54 8.42
CA ARG A 64 16.66 31.46 8.75
C ARG A 64 16.99 30.66 7.50
N TYR A 65 18.28 30.55 7.21
CA TYR A 65 18.81 29.72 6.12
C TYR A 65 19.31 28.39 6.66
N GLY A 66 18.99 27.31 5.96
CA GLY A 66 19.35 25.95 6.34
C GLY A 66 19.72 25.09 5.14
N PRO A 67 20.30 23.91 5.37
CA PRO A 67 20.70 23.01 4.30
C PRO A 67 19.46 22.49 3.56
N ASN A 68 19.55 22.42 2.24
CA ASN A 68 18.48 21.90 1.40
C ASN A 68 18.43 20.36 1.41
N ARG A 69 18.09 19.77 2.56
CA ARG A 69 18.05 18.31 2.76
C ARG A 69 16.60 17.80 2.82
N PRO A 70 16.29 16.67 2.17
CA PRO A 70 14.97 16.06 2.26
C PRO A 70 14.71 15.52 3.67
N VAL A 71 13.48 15.72 4.17
CA VAL A 71 13.03 15.10 5.42
C VAL A 71 12.86 13.60 5.17
N GLY A 72 13.62 12.78 5.92
CA GLY A 72 13.67 11.33 5.73
C GLY A 72 12.48 10.59 6.33
N GLU A 73 11.93 11.09 7.43
CA GLU A 73 10.83 10.48 8.18
C GLU A 73 9.84 11.54 8.65
N CYS A 74 8.54 11.27 8.51
CA CYS A 74 7.48 12.16 8.95
C CYS A 74 7.38 12.18 10.48
N SER A 75 7.13 13.35 11.06
CA SER A 75 6.97 13.55 12.50
C SER A 75 5.94 12.58 13.10
N ILE A 76 4.80 12.41 12.43
CA ILE A 76 3.70 11.51 12.82
C ILE A 76 4.13 10.05 12.88
N LEU A 77 5.03 9.60 11.99
CA LEU A 77 5.45 8.20 11.96
C LEU A 77 6.27 7.82 13.20
N ARG A 78 7.03 8.76 13.77
CA ARG A 78 7.82 8.54 15.00
C ARG A 78 6.95 8.32 16.23
N GLU A 79 5.71 8.81 16.22
CA GLU A 79 4.74 8.60 17.29
C GLU A 79 4.00 7.25 17.21
N VAL A 80 4.26 6.44 16.17
CA VAL A 80 3.56 5.18 15.95
C VAL A 80 4.27 4.04 16.68
N GLY A 81 3.55 3.41 17.61
CA GLY A 81 3.95 2.16 18.24
C GLY A 81 3.51 0.94 17.41
N PHE A 82 4.23 -0.17 17.56
CA PHE A 82 3.91 -1.43 16.89
C PHE A 82 3.77 -2.56 17.90
N ARG A 83 2.71 -3.38 17.76
CA ARG A 83 2.43 -4.48 18.69
C ARG A 83 1.95 -5.73 17.96
N LEU A 84 2.44 -6.89 18.38
CA LEU A 84 1.88 -8.19 17.99
C LEU A 84 0.67 -8.52 18.87
N LEU A 85 -0.45 -8.87 18.24
CA LEU A 85 -1.65 -9.35 18.89
C LEU A 85 -1.83 -10.85 18.57
N PRO A 86 -1.34 -11.77 19.42
CA PRO A 86 -1.52 -13.20 19.24
C PRO A 86 -2.97 -13.64 19.50
N PRO A 87 -3.36 -14.83 18.98
CA PRO A 87 -4.64 -15.43 19.31
C PRO A 87 -4.63 -15.99 20.75
N GLY A 88 -5.80 -16.37 21.27
CA GLY A 88 -5.89 -17.04 22.58
C GLY A 88 -5.68 -16.17 23.82
N ARG A 89 -5.53 -14.84 23.65
CA ARG A 89 -5.41 -13.86 24.74
C ARG A 89 -6.71 -13.06 24.91
N PRO A 90 -7.56 -13.37 25.92
CA PRO A 90 -8.85 -12.70 26.13
C PRO A 90 -8.72 -11.19 26.33
N GLU A 91 -7.69 -10.75 27.03
CA GLU A 91 -7.37 -9.35 27.31
C GLU A 91 -7.12 -8.53 26.03
N LEU A 92 -6.62 -9.17 24.97
CA LEU A 92 -6.38 -8.53 23.67
C LEU A 92 -7.57 -8.62 22.71
N LYS A 93 -8.67 -9.24 23.12
CA LYS A 93 -9.86 -9.42 22.25
C LYS A 93 -10.46 -8.09 21.76
N PRO A 94 -10.57 -7.02 22.58
CA PRO A 94 -11.07 -5.72 22.12
C PRO A 94 -10.20 -5.10 21.03
N LEU A 95 -8.87 -5.05 21.24
CA LEU A 95 -7.91 -4.52 20.26
C LEU A 95 -7.93 -5.31 18.95
N ARG A 96 -8.00 -6.65 19.02
CA ARG A 96 -8.12 -7.48 17.82
C ARG A 96 -9.40 -7.18 17.04
N ARG A 97 -10.53 -6.97 17.73
CA ARG A 97 -11.79 -6.58 17.07
C ARG A 97 -11.65 -5.23 16.37
N GLU A 98 -11.02 -4.25 17.01
CA GLU A 98 -10.75 -2.94 16.40
C GLU A 98 -9.86 -3.05 15.16
N ALA A 99 -8.77 -3.79 15.24
CA ALA A 99 -7.86 -4.04 14.12
C ALA A 99 -8.59 -4.67 12.93
N LEU A 100 -9.43 -5.67 13.19
CA LEU A 100 -10.20 -6.34 12.15
C LEU A 100 -11.25 -5.41 11.51
N ARG A 101 -11.90 -4.54 12.29
CA ARG A 101 -12.82 -3.52 11.75
C ARG A 101 -12.10 -2.58 10.79
N LEU A 102 -10.86 -2.19 11.12
CA LEU A 102 -10.04 -1.36 10.22
C LEU A 102 -9.74 -2.09 8.91
N VAL A 103 -9.40 -3.38 8.98
CA VAL A 103 -9.17 -4.21 7.78
C VAL A 103 -10.44 -4.32 6.94
N GLU A 104 -11.60 -4.58 7.54
CA GLU A 104 -12.87 -4.68 6.81
C GLU A 104 -13.25 -3.39 6.12
N ARG A 105 -13.17 -2.27 6.84
CA ARG A 105 -13.60 -0.96 6.34
C ARG A 105 -12.78 -0.49 5.15
N TRP A 106 -11.48 -0.81 5.13
CA TRP A 106 -10.54 -0.25 4.16
C TRP A 106 -9.95 -1.29 3.19
N HIS A 107 -10.42 -2.53 3.21
CA HIS A 107 -10.01 -3.55 2.26
C HIS A 107 -11.10 -3.82 1.21
N TYR A 108 -10.76 -3.59 -0.07
CA TYR A 108 -11.67 -3.66 -1.22
C TYR A 108 -12.42 -5.00 -1.40
N ARG A 109 -11.98 -6.11 -0.78
CA ARG A 109 -12.66 -7.42 -0.89
C ARG A 109 -13.60 -7.78 0.26
N GLY A 110 -13.74 -6.97 1.30
CA GLY A 110 -14.71 -7.14 2.42
C GLY A 110 -14.62 -8.42 3.28
N ARG A 111 -14.21 -9.57 2.73
CA ARG A 111 -14.07 -10.85 3.43
C ARG A 111 -12.79 -10.90 4.24
N ARG A 112 -12.94 -11.23 5.52
CA ARG A 112 -11.86 -11.52 6.46
C ARG A 112 -11.15 -12.80 6.05
N PRO A 113 -9.85 -12.77 5.70
CA PRO A 113 -9.09 -14.01 5.55
C PRO A 113 -8.93 -14.68 6.92
N PRO A 114 -8.78 -16.01 6.97
CA PRO A 114 -8.40 -16.68 8.20
C PRO A 114 -7.05 -16.12 8.68
N PHE A 115 -7.04 -15.53 9.87
CA PHE A 115 -5.84 -14.92 10.46
C PHE A 115 -5.41 -15.68 11.72
N LYS A 116 -4.11 -15.62 12.01
CA LYS A 116 -3.55 -16.19 13.24
C LYS A 116 -3.03 -15.09 14.15
N HIS A 117 -2.21 -14.19 13.61
CA HIS A 117 -1.64 -13.07 14.34
C HIS A 117 -1.95 -11.77 13.62
N LEU A 118 -2.07 -10.69 14.38
CA LEU A 118 -2.14 -9.33 13.85
C LEU A 118 -0.93 -8.56 14.34
N VAL A 119 -0.31 -7.78 13.48
CA VAL A 119 0.64 -6.75 13.90
C VAL A 119 -0.04 -5.41 13.66
N VAL A 120 -0.18 -4.61 14.69
CA VAL A 120 -0.92 -3.35 14.65
C VAL A 120 0.04 -2.19 14.80
N ALA A 121 -0.24 -1.12 14.05
CA ALA A 121 0.32 0.20 14.26
C ALA A 121 -0.68 1.01 15.10
N GLU A 122 -0.23 1.53 16.23
CA GLU A 122 -1.04 2.27 17.18
C GLU A 122 -0.45 3.67 17.37
N ARG A 123 -1.32 4.68 17.37
CA ARG A 123 -0.94 6.05 17.73
C ARG A 123 -2.05 6.66 18.58
N ARG A 124 -1.67 7.26 19.72
CA ARG A 124 -2.60 7.93 20.66
C ARG A 124 -3.83 7.08 20.99
N GLY A 125 -3.61 5.80 21.27
CA GLY A 125 -4.65 4.83 21.64
C GLY A 125 -5.58 4.39 20.50
N ARG A 126 -5.24 4.68 19.23
CA ARG A 126 -6.03 4.28 18.06
C ARG A 126 -5.21 3.41 17.13
N ILE A 127 -5.83 2.37 16.56
CA ILE A 127 -5.19 1.54 15.54
C ILE A 127 -5.25 2.27 14.19
N VAL A 128 -4.07 2.54 13.63
CA VAL A 128 -3.88 3.29 12.38
C VAL A 128 -3.39 2.43 11.21
N GLY A 129 -2.97 1.20 11.50
CA GLY A 129 -2.59 0.21 10.49
C GLY A 129 -2.57 -1.20 11.04
N VAL A 130 -2.78 -2.19 10.17
CA VAL A 130 -2.83 -3.61 10.52
C VAL A 130 -2.17 -4.45 9.43
N ALA A 131 -1.23 -5.31 9.83
CA ALA A 131 -0.72 -6.41 9.04
C ALA A 131 -1.29 -7.72 9.57
N VAL A 132 -1.88 -8.51 8.68
CA VAL A 132 -2.53 -9.78 9.00
C VAL A 132 -1.60 -10.92 8.64
N LEU A 133 -1.18 -11.69 9.65
CA LEU A 133 -0.37 -12.88 9.48
C LEU A 133 -1.28 -14.12 9.51
N SER A 134 -1.27 -14.86 8.41
CA SER A 134 -2.05 -16.08 8.21
C SER A 134 -1.14 -17.25 7.86
N TRP A 135 -1.70 -18.45 7.82
CA TRP A 135 -1.01 -19.58 7.25
C TRP A 135 -0.63 -19.31 5.79
N PRO A 136 0.54 -19.81 5.34
CA PRO A 136 0.88 -19.84 3.92
C PRO A 136 -0.20 -20.53 3.10
N TYR A 137 -0.41 -20.07 1.86
CA TYR A 137 -1.31 -20.76 0.92
C TYR A 137 -0.83 -22.21 0.69
N LEU A 138 -1.71 -23.18 0.43
CA LEU A 138 -1.22 -24.54 0.11
C LEU A 138 -0.38 -24.54 -1.18
N HIS A 139 -0.89 -23.87 -2.21
CA HIS A 139 -0.23 -23.72 -3.49
C HIS A 139 0.26 -22.29 -3.68
N CYS A 140 1.58 -22.11 -3.69
CA CYS A 140 2.22 -20.87 -4.13
C CYS A 140 3.32 -21.23 -5.12
N TRP A 141 3.11 -20.92 -6.39
CA TRP A 141 4.04 -21.24 -7.46
C TRP A 141 5.44 -20.66 -7.19
N GLY A 142 5.51 -19.44 -6.64
CA GLY A 142 6.77 -18.77 -6.35
C GLY A 142 7.66 -19.51 -5.35
N ARG A 143 7.10 -20.35 -4.48
CA ARG A 143 7.90 -21.10 -3.49
C ARG A 143 8.86 -22.10 -4.13
N ARG A 144 8.49 -22.69 -5.28
CA ARG A 144 9.37 -23.62 -6.00
C ARG A 144 10.64 -22.95 -6.55
N ARG A 145 10.64 -21.62 -6.65
CA ARG A 145 11.82 -20.83 -7.07
C ARG A 145 12.73 -20.46 -5.91
N PHE A 146 12.25 -20.56 -4.67
CA PHE A 146 13.02 -20.21 -3.48
C PHE A 146 13.50 -21.45 -2.71
N PHE A 147 12.60 -22.41 -2.49
CA PHE A 147 12.94 -23.67 -1.82
C PHE A 147 13.41 -24.71 -2.85
N THR A 148 14.55 -25.33 -2.57
CA THR A 148 15.14 -26.40 -3.39
C THR A 148 14.34 -27.70 -3.37
N ARG A 149 13.54 -27.92 -2.32
CA ARG A 149 12.61 -29.05 -2.20
C ARG A 149 11.19 -28.58 -1.94
N GLY A 150 10.22 -29.42 -2.30
CA GLY A 150 8.83 -29.24 -1.86
C GLY A 150 8.72 -29.32 -0.34
N LEU A 151 8.09 -28.31 0.26
CA LEU A 151 7.73 -28.32 1.68
C LEU A 151 6.26 -28.74 1.83
N THR A 152 5.99 -29.62 2.78
CA THR A 152 4.62 -30.02 3.13
C THR A 152 3.88 -28.87 3.83
N GLY A 153 2.54 -28.91 3.81
CA GLY A 153 1.71 -27.94 4.53
C GLY A 153 2.07 -27.81 6.02
N PRO A 154 2.24 -28.91 6.78
CA PRO A 154 2.68 -28.86 8.17
C PRO A 154 4.07 -28.24 8.37
N GLU A 155 5.04 -28.52 7.50
CA GLU A 155 6.37 -27.87 7.55
C GLU A 155 6.24 -26.36 7.33
N MET A 156 5.48 -25.95 6.30
CA MET A 156 5.24 -24.54 6.00
C MET A 156 4.56 -23.81 7.16
N ASN A 157 3.58 -24.43 7.81
CA ASN A 157 2.93 -23.87 8.99
C ASN A 157 3.90 -23.73 10.18
N ARG A 158 4.93 -24.59 10.30
CA ARG A 158 5.96 -24.39 11.31
C ARG A 158 6.90 -23.24 10.94
N TRP A 159 7.28 -23.12 9.68
CA TRP A 159 8.42 -22.28 9.27
C TRP A 159 8.05 -20.90 8.73
N ALA A 160 6.83 -20.70 8.24
CA ALA A 160 6.47 -19.46 7.56
C ALA A 160 5.13 -18.85 8.00
N TRP A 161 5.08 -17.52 8.00
CA TRP A 161 3.83 -16.77 7.93
C TRP A 161 3.60 -16.24 6.52
N CYS A 162 2.34 -16.02 6.15
CA CYS A 162 1.97 -15.23 4.99
C CYS A 162 1.33 -13.91 5.45
N VAL A 163 1.83 -12.77 4.97
CA VAL A 163 1.18 -11.47 5.14
C VAL A 163 0.03 -11.42 4.13
N SER A 164 -1.15 -11.86 4.55
CA SER A 164 -2.31 -11.90 3.66
C SER A 164 -2.90 -10.52 3.41
N ARG A 165 -2.76 -9.59 4.37
CA ARG A 165 -3.27 -8.22 4.25
C ARG A 165 -2.34 -7.26 4.96
N ILE A 166 -2.16 -6.10 4.35
CA ILE A 166 -1.60 -4.92 5.01
C ILE A 166 -2.51 -3.73 4.70
N VAL A 167 -3.05 -3.12 5.73
CA VAL A 167 -4.02 -2.04 5.62
C VAL A 167 -3.53 -0.89 6.48
N VAL A 168 -3.51 0.31 5.89
CA VAL A 168 -3.18 1.55 6.57
C VAL A 168 -4.36 2.50 6.41
N HIS A 169 -4.75 3.14 7.51
CA HIS A 169 -5.82 4.13 7.50
C HIS A 169 -5.47 5.25 6.49
N PRO A 170 -6.42 5.72 5.65
CA PRO A 170 -6.13 6.64 4.54
C PRO A 170 -5.37 7.89 4.93
N LEU A 171 -5.68 8.47 6.10
CA LEU A 171 -4.99 9.63 6.66
C LEU A 171 -3.47 9.41 6.75
N TYR A 172 -3.01 8.21 7.09
CA TYR A 172 -1.59 7.88 7.33
C TYR A 172 -0.87 7.32 6.08
N ARG A 173 -1.41 7.57 4.88
CA ARG A 173 -0.74 7.20 3.63
C ARG A 173 0.36 8.21 3.27
N GLY A 174 1.32 7.81 2.44
CA GLY A 174 2.40 8.69 1.97
C GLY A 174 3.60 8.83 2.91
N ILE A 175 3.40 8.69 4.23
CA ILE A 175 4.46 8.85 5.24
C ILE A 175 5.39 7.64 5.41
N GLY A 176 5.09 6.51 4.75
CA GLY A 176 5.89 5.28 4.86
C GLY A 176 5.40 4.28 5.91
N LEU A 177 4.26 4.52 6.56
CA LEU A 177 3.70 3.63 7.57
C LEU A 177 3.53 2.18 7.09
N GLY A 178 3.06 1.95 5.85
CA GLY A 178 2.92 0.59 5.32
C GLY A 178 4.24 -0.19 5.23
N ARG A 179 5.34 0.50 4.82
CA ARG A 179 6.68 -0.08 4.81
C ARG A 179 7.13 -0.43 6.24
N ARG A 180 6.98 0.51 7.17
CA ARG A 180 7.39 0.33 8.57
C ARG A 180 6.60 -0.80 9.24
N LEU A 181 5.29 -0.82 9.05
CA LEU A 181 4.40 -1.86 9.56
C LEU A 181 4.77 -3.25 9.03
N LEU A 182 5.10 -3.37 7.73
CA LEU A 182 5.57 -4.63 7.18
C LEU A 182 6.90 -5.04 7.80
N SER A 183 7.88 -4.12 7.91
CA SER A 183 9.17 -4.39 8.54
C SER A 183 9.03 -4.88 9.98
N GLU A 184 8.14 -4.24 10.77
CA GLU A 184 7.86 -4.68 12.14
C GLU A 184 7.12 -6.02 12.17
N ALA A 185 6.28 -6.31 11.17
CA ALA A 185 5.64 -7.63 11.06
C ALA A 185 6.63 -8.75 10.74
N LEU A 186 7.69 -8.49 9.96
CA LEU A 186 8.78 -9.43 9.75
C LEU A 186 9.51 -9.72 11.08
N ARG A 187 9.81 -8.67 11.84
CA ARG A 187 10.52 -8.76 13.13
C ARG A 187 9.70 -9.47 14.22
N LEU A 188 8.41 -9.12 14.33
CA LEU A 188 7.51 -9.61 15.39
C LEU A 188 6.88 -10.96 15.06
N GLY A 189 6.92 -11.41 13.80
CA GLY A 189 6.27 -12.64 13.37
C GLY A 189 6.82 -13.91 14.02
N GLY A 190 8.08 -13.92 14.48
CA GLY A 190 8.67 -15.03 15.23
C GLY A 190 8.83 -16.33 14.44
N LYS A 191 8.72 -16.28 13.11
CA LYS A 191 8.96 -17.43 12.22
C LYS A 191 10.16 -17.16 11.31
N PRO A 192 10.90 -18.22 10.91
CA PRO A 192 12.06 -18.08 10.01
C PRO A 192 11.74 -17.37 8.69
N TYR A 193 10.55 -17.58 8.13
CA TYR A 193 10.14 -17.00 6.87
C TYR A 193 8.84 -16.22 6.99
N VAL A 194 8.72 -15.16 6.20
CA VAL A 194 7.47 -14.45 5.98
C VAL A 194 7.32 -14.24 4.48
N GLU A 195 6.23 -14.72 3.90
CA GLU A 195 5.92 -14.55 2.49
C GLU A 195 4.82 -13.50 2.27
N LEU A 196 4.85 -12.87 1.10
CA LEU A 196 3.85 -11.91 0.65
C LEU A 196 3.61 -12.15 -0.85
N VAL A 197 2.36 -12.35 -1.22
CA VAL A 197 1.94 -12.42 -2.63
C VAL A 197 1.07 -11.21 -2.91
N ALA A 198 1.59 -10.27 -3.70
CA ALA A 198 0.91 -8.99 -3.95
C ALA A 198 1.09 -8.53 -5.40
N VAL A 199 -0.03 -8.22 -6.07
CA VAL A 199 -0.01 -7.58 -7.39
C VAL A 199 0.63 -6.20 -7.32
N MET A 200 0.36 -5.45 -6.24
CA MET A 200 0.91 -4.10 -6.04
C MET A 200 2.43 -4.09 -5.91
N ALA A 201 3.07 -5.22 -5.55
CA ALA A 201 4.53 -5.31 -5.49
C ALA A 201 5.19 -5.19 -6.88
N ARG A 202 4.43 -5.38 -7.97
CA ARG A 202 4.91 -5.13 -9.34
C ARG A 202 5.18 -3.65 -9.61
N TYR A 203 4.38 -2.77 -9.00
CA TYR A 203 4.40 -1.33 -9.27
C TYR A 203 5.10 -0.53 -8.16
N ASN A 204 5.14 -1.06 -6.94
CA ASN A 204 5.74 -0.38 -5.80
C ASN A 204 6.63 -1.35 -5.02
N PRO A 205 7.95 -1.11 -4.93
CA PRO A 205 8.89 -1.97 -4.21
C PRO A 205 8.81 -1.76 -2.69
N PHE A 206 7.60 -1.63 -2.14
CA PHE A 206 7.41 -1.34 -0.71
C PHE A 206 7.80 -2.52 0.17
N ALA A 207 7.65 -3.75 -0.35
CA ALA A 207 8.03 -4.98 0.35
C ALA A 207 9.56 -5.11 0.42
N GLU A 208 10.25 -4.87 -0.68
CA GLU A 208 11.72 -4.88 -0.75
C GLU A 208 12.31 -3.80 0.16
N LYS A 209 11.72 -2.60 0.13
CA LYS A 209 12.10 -1.51 1.05
C LYS A 209 11.85 -1.89 2.51
N ALA A 210 10.89 -2.77 2.81
CA ALA A 210 10.64 -3.27 4.16
C ALA A 210 11.59 -4.41 4.57
N GLY A 211 12.51 -4.84 3.69
CA GLY A 211 13.49 -5.90 3.95
C GLY A 211 13.13 -7.26 3.35
N MET A 212 12.07 -7.37 2.55
CA MET A 212 11.76 -8.61 1.83
C MET A 212 12.63 -8.77 0.59
N VAL A 213 12.78 -10.01 0.10
CA VAL A 213 13.46 -10.30 -1.16
C VAL A 213 12.42 -10.65 -2.22
N LYS A 214 12.48 -10.01 -3.39
CA LYS A 214 11.61 -10.34 -4.53
C LYS A 214 12.07 -11.68 -5.11
N VAL A 215 11.24 -12.72 -4.93
CA VAL A 215 11.54 -14.08 -5.41
C VAL A 215 11.19 -14.25 -6.89
N CYS A 216 10.00 -13.81 -7.29
CA CYS A 216 9.52 -13.97 -8.66
C CYS A 216 8.38 -13.01 -8.99
N GLU A 217 8.18 -12.79 -10.27
CA GLU A 217 7.00 -12.14 -10.84
C GLU A 217 6.35 -13.12 -11.82
N LYS A 218 5.03 -13.29 -11.73
CA LYS A 218 4.28 -14.12 -12.67
C LYS A 218 3.89 -13.25 -13.86
N GLU A 219 4.42 -13.58 -15.03
CA GLU A 219 3.98 -12.98 -16.28
C GLU A 219 2.58 -13.50 -16.68
N PRO A 220 1.79 -12.70 -17.43
CA PRO A 220 0.55 -13.19 -18.00
C PRO A 220 0.81 -14.42 -18.88
N ASP A 221 -0.15 -15.34 -18.92
CA ASP A 221 -0.04 -16.51 -19.78
C ASP A 221 -0.05 -16.07 -21.26
N LYS A 222 0.91 -16.56 -22.05
CA LYS A 222 1.01 -16.24 -23.49
C LYS A 222 -0.24 -16.68 -24.25
N ALA A 223 -0.88 -17.78 -23.84
CA ALA A 223 -2.13 -18.21 -24.45
C ALA A 223 -3.26 -17.20 -24.19
N VAL A 224 -3.35 -16.68 -22.96
CA VAL A 224 -4.32 -15.64 -22.60
C VAL A 224 -4.04 -14.33 -23.35
N LEU A 225 -2.78 -13.95 -23.51
CA LEU A 225 -2.42 -12.76 -24.30
C LEU A 225 -2.84 -12.89 -25.77
N ARG A 226 -2.56 -14.05 -26.40
CA ARG A 226 -3.00 -14.32 -27.77
C ARG A 226 -4.51 -14.32 -27.92
N ALA A 227 -5.23 -14.90 -26.94
CA ALA A 227 -6.68 -14.89 -26.94
C ALA A 227 -7.22 -13.45 -26.83
N LEU A 228 -6.63 -12.60 -25.98
CA LEU A 228 -7.02 -11.20 -25.85
C LEU A 228 -6.76 -10.41 -27.14
N GLU A 229 -5.62 -10.61 -27.80
CA GLU A 229 -5.30 -9.99 -29.10
C GLU A 229 -6.34 -10.39 -30.15
N ALA A 230 -6.65 -11.68 -30.28
CA ALA A 230 -7.66 -12.17 -31.22
C ALA A 230 -9.07 -11.64 -30.92
N ILE A 231 -9.40 -11.41 -29.65
CA ILE A 231 -10.68 -10.79 -29.26
C ILE A 231 -10.69 -9.28 -29.59
N GLU A 232 -9.56 -8.58 -29.45
CA GLU A 232 -9.43 -7.18 -29.86
C GLU A 232 -9.58 -7.03 -31.38
N ASP A 233 -9.05 -7.95 -32.18
CA ASP A 233 -9.20 -7.98 -33.64
C ASP A 233 -10.66 -8.16 -34.09
N LEU A 234 -11.48 -8.84 -33.28
CA LEU A 234 -12.94 -8.93 -33.47
C LEU A 234 -13.69 -7.64 -33.07
N GLY A 235 -12.97 -6.57 -32.69
CA GLY A 235 -13.52 -5.26 -32.38
C GLY A 235 -14.03 -5.11 -30.94
N LEU A 236 -13.65 -6.01 -30.03
CA LEU A 236 -13.97 -5.91 -28.60
C LEU A 236 -12.82 -5.23 -27.83
N ASP A 237 -13.11 -4.09 -27.19
CA ASP A 237 -12.14 -3.34 -26.40
C ASP A 237 -11.84 -4.05 -25.07
N ARG A 238 -10.58 -4.45 -24.85
CA ARG A 238 -10.11 -5.08 -23.60
C ARG A 238 -10.46 -4.33 -22.33
N ARG A 239 -10.58 -3.01 -22.39
CA ARG A 239 -10.88 -2.16 -21.22
C ARG A 239 -12.34 -2.29 -20.80
N LEU A 240 -13.21 -2.69 -21.71
CA LEU A 240 -14.66 -2.80 -21.53
C LEU A 240 -15.14 -4.25 -21.40
N MET A 241 -14.25 -5.23 -21.50
CA MET A 241 -14.57 -6.66 -21.35
C MET A 241 -15.12 -7.04 -19.97
N GLY A 242 -15.00 -6.18 -18.96
CA GLY A 242 -15.66 -6.36 -17.66
C GLY A 242 -17.13 -5.91 -17.62
N SER A 243 -17.64 -5.27 -18.67
CA SER A 243 -18.99 -4.72 -18.75
C SER A 243 -19.92 -5.66 -19.51
N GLU A 244 -20.87 -6.24 -18.80
CA GLU A 244 -21.89 -7.14 -19.38
C GLU A 244 -22.74 -6.43 -20.45
N VAL A 245 -23.08 -5.16 -20.23
CA VAL A 245 -23.85 -4.35 -21.18
C VAL A 245 -23.07 -4.13 -22.47
N TYR A 246 -21.78 -3.81 -22.37
CA TYR A 246 -20.91 -3.63 -23.53
C TYR A 246 -20.77 -4.93 -24.33
N LEU A 247 -20.47 -6.03 -23.63
CA LEU A 247 -20.28 -7.33 -24.26
C LEU A 247 -21.56 -7.80 -24.95
N THR A 248 -22.70 -7.75 -24.27
CA THR A 248 -23.99 -8.15 -24.86
C THR A 248 -24.31 -7.31 -26.08
N GLY A 249 -24.16 -5.99 -26.01
CA GLY A 249 -24.43 -5.10 -27.14
C GLY A 249 -23.54 -5.37 -28.36
N ARG A 250 -22.25 -5.68 -28.14
CA ARG A 250 -21.33 -5.99 -29.24
C ARG A 250 -21.54 -7.39 -29.80
N ILE A 251 -21.71 -8.39 -28.93
CA ILE A 251 -21.94 -9.79 -29.32
C ILE A 251 -23.25 -9.95 -30.09
N SER A 252 -24.33 -9.26 -29.68
CA SER A 252 -25.60 -9.29 -30.41
C SER A 252 -25.54 -8.65 -31.80
N GLY A 253 -24.55 -7.79 -32.06
CA GLY A 253 -24.31 -7.17 -33.36
C GLY A 253 -23.27 -7.90 -34.23
N MET A 254 -22.68 -9.00 -33.74
CA MET A 254 -21.71 -9.79 -34.50
C MET A 254 -22.40 -10.73 -35.48
N ASP A 255 -21.76 -10.96 -36.62
CA ASP A 255 -22.22 -11.98 -37.56
C ASP A 255 -21.90 -13.41 -37.06
N ALA A 256 -22.47 -14.41 -37.72
CA ALA A 256 -22.29 -15.81 -37.36
C ALA A 256 -20.82 -16.28 -37.48
N GLY A 257 -20.01 -15.64 -38.34
CA GLY A 257 -18.59 -15.94 -38.53
C GLY A 257 -17.77 -15.48 -37.34
N ALA A 258 -17.90 -14.20 -36.96
CA ALA A 258 -17.26 -13.58 -35.81
C ALA A 258 -17.68 -14.26 -34.49
N LEU A 259 -18.94 -14.63 -34.34
CA LEU A 259 -19.41 -15.42 -33.19
C LEU A 259 -18.76 -16.81 -33.13
N GLY A 260 -18.58 -17.45 -34.29
CA GLY A 260 -17.89 -18.74 -34.40
C GLY A 260 -16.41 -18.65 -34.03
N GLU A 261 -15.72 -17.60 -34.47
CA GLU A 261 -14.33 -17.34 -34.11
C GLU A 261 -14.17 -17.01 -32.63
N LEU A 262 -15.01 -16.14 -32.08
CA LEU A 262 -15.02 -15.82 -30.65
C LEU A 262 -15.18 -17.08 -29.79
N ARG A 263 -16.11 -17.96 -30.17
CA ARG A 263 -16.32 -19.24 -29.45
C ARG A 263 -15.09 -20.14 -29.53
N LYS A 264 -14.41 -20.22 -30.67
CA LYS A 264 -13.16 -20.99 -30.81
C LYS A 264 -12.05 -20.44 -29.92
N ILE A 265 -11.87 -19.11 -29.88
CA ILE A 265 -10.85 -18.45 -29.06
C ILE A 265 -11.07 -18.73 -27.56
N LEU A 266 -12.33 -18.72 -27.10
CA LEU A 266 -12.67 -18.97 -25.70
C LEU A 266 -12.66 -20.46 -25.31
N SER A 267 -12.74 -21.37 -26.29
CA SER A 267 -12.79 -22.82 -26.05
C SER A 267 -11.42 -23.51 -26.19
N GLY A 268 -10.40 -22.78 -26.65
CA GLY A 268 -9.00 -23.23 -26.78
C GLY A 268 -8.16 -22.93 -25.55
#